data_AF-A0A3D8UPQ1-F1
#
_entry.id   AF-A0A3D8UPQ1-F1
#
_cell.length_a   1.000
_cell.length_b   1.000
_cell.length_c   1.000
_cell.angle_alpha   90.00
_cell.angle_beta   90.00
_cell.angle_gamma   90.00
#
_symmetry.space_group_name_H-M   'P 1'
#
loop_
_entity.id
_entity.type
_entity.pdbx_description
1 polymer ?
#
loop_
_entity_poly.entity_id
_entity_poly.type
_entity_poly.pdbx_seq_one_letter_code
_entity_poly.pdbx_strand_id
1 'polypeptide(L)'
;MNIAKDLGKGFYTLLFIAPLFWIIPTLLEGLQHLVEVQLGMFTIGDTVEAGKETLIRLAFGFLKLLSIIIPSMLILKLSAQHWDKSKLFPLTDFEKLSYMVIALTILAALIFVTYYGQANTASLIGKFEIPSELAPFVPLLILLLPMIIFRNTLLKSFLKLCGINVEGKLSSKSYLFELLYIVFPVLLVAAPMVLHYKLNDWAVGTQGWELFSLLAADSLLVGFMTLLIGLSLRLAVTCVYSKELSSQ
;
A
#
# COMPACT_ATOMS: atom_id res chain seq x y z
N MET A 1 -5.57 -11.76 24.50
CA MET A 1 -6.30 -11.72 23.21
C MET A 1 -5.82 -12.88 22.35
N ASN A 2 -6.72 -13.71 21.83
CA ASN A 2 -6.32 -14.77 20.89
C ASN A 2 -6.17 -14.15 19.49
N ILE A 3 -4.92 -14.02 19.01
CA ILE A 3 -4.58 -13.35 17.74
C ILE A 3 -5.32 -13.99 16.56
N ALA A 4 -5.41 -15.32 16.50
CA ALA A 4 -6.09 -16.03 15.42
C ALA A 4 -7.60 -15.70 15.40
N LYS A 5 -8.24 -15.64 16.58
CA LYS A 5 -9.65 -15.25 16.69
C LYS A 5 -9.89 -13.79 16.29
N ASP A 6 -8.98 -12.89 16.67
CA ASP A 6 -9.06 -11.47 16.30
C ASP A 6 -8.89 -11.26 14.79
N LEU A 7 -7.91 -11.93 14.17
CA LEU A 7 -7.72 -11.90 12.72
C LEU A 7 -8.89 -12.52 11.97
N GLY A 8 -9.44 -13.64 12.44
CA GLY A 8 -10.62 -14.26 11.82
C GLY A 8 -11.84 -13.34 11.85
N LYS A 9 -12.08 -12.68 12.99
CA LYS A 9 -13.14 -11.65 13.12
C LYS A 9 -12.89 -10.47 12.19
N GLY A 10 -11.64 -10.00 12.11
CA GLY A 10 -11.25 -8.92 11.23
C GLY A 10 -11.50 -9.25 9.77
N PHE A 11 -11.02 -10.40 9.32
CA PHE A 11 -11.21 -10.87 7.95
C PHE A 11 -12.68 -11.01 7.58
N TYR A 12 -13.50 -11.61 8.45
CA TYR A 12 -14.96 -11.69 8.25
C TYR A 12 -15.60 -10.30 8.14
N THR A 13 -15.23 -9.37 9.03
CA THR A 13 -15.72 -7.99 9.01
C THR A 13 -15.38 -7.32 7.69
N LEU A 14 -14.14 -7.44 7.23
CA LEU A 14 -13.67 -6.79 6.01
C LEU A 14 -14.30 -7.38 4.74
N LEU A 15 -14.52 -8.70 4.70
CA LEU A 15 -15.15 -9.33 3.54
C LEU A 15 -16.63 -8.99 3.41
N PHE A 16 -17.38 -9.09 4.51
CA PHE A 16 -18.86 -9.09 4.44
C PHE A 16 -19.51 -7.84 5.02
N ILE A 17 -18.91 -7.26 6.07
CA ILE A 17 -19.53 -6.14 6.81
C ILE A 17 -19.05 -4.80 6.27
N ALA A 18 -17.80 -4.72 5.82
CA ALA A 18 -17.18 -3.53 5.27
C ALA A 18 -16.51 -3.81 3.90
N PRO A 19 -17.27 -4.31 2.91
CA PRO A 19 -16.71 -4.81 1.66
C PRO A 19 -16.03 -3.71 0.81
N LEU A 20 -16.35 -2.43 1.05
CA LEU A 20 -15.73 -1.30 0.35
C LEU A 20 -14.20 -1.27 0.49
N PHE A 21 -13.65 -1.85 1.56
CA PHE A 21 -12.20 -1.94 1.77
C PHE A 21 -11.46 -2.74 0.69
N TRP A 22 -12.12 -3.69 0.03
CA TRP A 22 -11.53 -4.48 -1.05
C TRP A 22 -12.18 -4.20 -2.41
N ILE A 23 -13.46 -3.82 -2.44
CA ILE A 23 -14.17 -3.49 -3.69
C ILE A 23 -13.53 -2.27 -4.37
N ILE A 24 -13.20 -1.20 -3.63
CA ILE A 24 -12.64 0.03 -4.23
C ILE A 24 -11.30 -0.27 -4.94
N PRO A 25 -10.30 -0.90 -4.30
CA PRO A 25 -9.06 -1.26 -4.98
C PRO A 25 -9.26 -2.25 -6.12
N THR A 26 -10.20 -3.19 -6.00
CA THR A 26 -10.58 -4.09 -7.11
C THR A 26 -11.04 -3.31 -8.34
N LEU A 27 -11.95 -2.35 -8.14
CA LEU A 27 -12.48 -1.55 -9.25
C LEU A 27 -11.40 -0.67 -9.89
N LEU A 28 -10.51 -0.09 -9.09
CA LEU A 28 -9.44 0.76 -9.61
C LEU A 28 -8.36 -0.03 -10.34
N GLU A 29 -8.02 -1.24 -9.90
CA GLU A 29 -7.17 -2.14 -10.70
C GLU A 29 -7.86 -2.53 -12.01
N GLY A 30 -9.15 -2.87 -11.95
CA GLY A 30 -9.92 -3.17 -13.16
C GLY A 30 -9.93 -2.00 -14.16
N LEU A 31 -10.08 -0.77 -13.69
CA LEU A 31 -9.99 0.43 -14.54
C LEU A 31 -8.59 0.63 -15.12
N GLN A 32 -7.54 0.37 -14.35
CA GLN A 32 -6.16 0.40 -14.86
C GLN A 32 -6.00 -0.63 -15.99
N HIS A 33 -6.43 -1.87 -15.78
CA HIS A 33 -6.37 -2.90 -16.81
C HIS A 33 -7.13 -2.54 -18.09
N LEU A 34 -8.31 -1.91 -17.97
CA LEU A 34 -9.04 -1.43 -19.15
C LEU A 34 -8.23 -0.42 -19.96
N VAL A 35 -7.53 0.49 -19.27
CA VAL A 35 -6.64 1.46 -19.92
C VAL A 35 -5.45 0.75 -20.57
N GLU A 36 -4.84 -0.24 -19.91
CA GLU A 36 -3.72 -1.00 -20.44
C GLU A 36 -4.10 -1.83 -21.68
N VAL A 37 -5.30 -2.42 -21.70
CA VAL A 37 -5.87 -3.09 -22.89
C VAL A 37 -6.06 -2.10 -24.04
N GLN A 38 -6.62 -0.92 -23.78
CA GLN A 38 -6.80 0.13 -24.80
C GLN A 38 -5.47 0.63 -25.37
N LEU A 39 -4.40 0.54 -24.59
CA LEU A 39 -3.05 0.91 -25.00
C LEU A 39 -2.29 -0.23 -25.69
N GLY A 40 -2.91 -1.40 -25.87
CA GLY A 40 -2.29 -2.56 -26.54
C GLY A 40 -1.26 -3.31 -25.68
N MET A 41 -1.22 -3.12 -24.36
CA MET A 41 -0.19 -3.75 -23.51
C MET A 41 -0.28 -5.28 -23.42
N PHE A 42 -1.41 -5.86 -23.80
CA PHE A 42 -1.63 -7.31 -23.79
C PHE A 42 -1.53 -7.94 -25.19
N THR A 43 -1.11 -7.20 -26.23
CA THR A 43 -0.87 -7.78 -27.55
C THR A 43 0.55 -8.31 -27.71
N ILE A 44 0.73 -9.43 -28.40
CA ILE A 44 2.04 -10.04 -28.66
C ILE A 44 2.87 -9.10 -29.54
N GLY A 45 4.03 -8.65 -29.04
CA GLY A 45 4.99 -7.84 -29.80
C GLY A 45 4.95 -6.34 -29.53
N ASP A 46 3.87 -5.81 -28.93
CA ASP A 46 3.78 -4.42 -28.48
C ASP A 46 4.09 -4.33 -26.98
N THR A 47 5.37 -4.45 -26.63
CA THR A 47 5.81 -3.97 -25.32
C THR A 47 5.88 -2.45 -25.40
N VAL A 48 4.99 -1.74 -24.69
CA VAL A 48 5.17 -0.30 -24.47
C VAL A 48 6.57 -0.09 -23.92
N GLU A 49 7.45 0.56 -24.70
CA GLU A 49 8.83 0.81 -24.29
C GLU A 49 8.86 1.43 -22.89
N ALA A 50 9.76 0.93 -22.03
CA ALA A 50 9.98 1.51 -20.71
C ALA A 50 10.28 3.01 -20.84
N GLY A 51 9.45 3.86 -20.24
CA GLY A 51 9.54 5.32 -20.34
C GLY A 51 8.56 6.00 -21.31
N LYS A 52 7.78 5.23 -22.09
CA LYS A 52 6.64 5.74 -22.89
C LYS A 52 5.29 5.44 -22.22
N GLU A 53 5.24 5.47 -20.89
CA GLU A 53 3.95 5.32 -20.20
C GLU A 53 3.04 6.48 -20.60
N THR A 54 1.82 6.17 -21.02
CA THR A 54 0.84 7.23 -21.22
C THR A 54 0.45 7.80 -19.86
N LEU A 55 0.30 9.13 -19.79
CA LEU A 55 -0.06 9.84 -18.56
C LEU A 55 -1.35 9.28 -17.92
N ILE A 56 -2.27 8.78 -18.74
CA ILE A 56 -3.50 8.15 -18.28
C ILE A 56 -3.24 6.80 -17.57
N ARG A 57 -2.35 5.95 -18.09
CA ARG A 57 -1.97 4.70 -17.40
C ARG A 57 -1.37 4.99 -16.04
N LEU A 58 -0.43 5.93 -16.00
CA LEU A 58 0.26 6.30 -14.77
C LEU A 58 -0.73 6.88 -13.74
N ALA A 59 -1.68 7.72 -14.17
CA ALA A 59 -2.71 8.27 -13.30
C ALA A 59 -3.57 7.15 -12.66
N PHE A 60 -3.99 6.14 -13.44
CA PHE A 60 -4.73 4.99 -12.90
C PHE A 60 -3.86 4.12 -11.98
N GLY A 61 -2.58 3.94 -12.31
CA GLY A 61 -1.61 3.28 -11.43
C GLY A 61 -1.47 3.98 -10.07
N PHE A 62 -1.43 5.31 -10.07
CA PHE A 62 -1.39 6.09 -8.83
C PHE A 62 -2.69 6.01 -8.04
N LEU A 63 -3.84 6.10 -8.71
CA LEU A 63 -5.15 5.93 -8.07
C LEU A 63 -5.29 4.54 -7.45
N LYS A 64 -4.85 3.49 -8.14
CA LYS A 64 -4.77 2.14 -7.59
C LYS A 64 -3.95 2.10 -6.32
N LEU A 65 -2.73 2.62 -6.32
CA LEU A 65 -1.87 2.59 -5.13
C LEU A 65 -2.51 3.32 -3.95
N LEU A 66 -3.11 4.50 -4.18
CA LEU A 66 -3.84 5.22 -3.13
C LEU A 66 -5.02 4.40 -2.58
N SER A 67 -5.72 3.69 -3.46
CA SER A 67 -6.83 2.81 -3.07
C SER A 67 -6.42 1.54 -2.35
N ILE A 68 -5.13 1.20 -2.32
CA ILE A 68 -4.60 0.12 -1.49
C ILE A 68 -4.16 0.70 -0.13
N ILE A 69 -3.40 1.80 -0.15
CA ILE A 69 -2.77 2.35 1.05
C ILE A 69 -3.80 2.94 2.02
N ILE A 70 -4.73 3.78 1.53
CA ILE A 70 -5.70 4.45 2.40
C ILE A 70 -6.62 3.44 3.10
N PRO A 71 -7.25 2.48 2.39
CA PRO A 71 -8.00 1.40 3.03
C PRO A 71 -7.16 0.59 4.01
N SER A 72 -5.90 0.24 3.69
CA SER A 72 -5.03 -0.49 4.63
C SER A 72 -4.83 0.24 5.96
N MET A 73 -4.67 1.56 5.93
CA MET A 73 -4.58 2.38 7.16
C MET A 73 -5.90 2.44 7.93
N LEU A 74 -7.02 2.56 7.21
CA LEU A 74 -8.35 2.55 7.80
C LEU A 74 -8.72 1.18 8.41
N ILE A 75 -8.21 0.07 7.85
CA ILE A 75 -8.31 -1.28 8.43
C ILE A 75 -7.61 -1.31 9.80
N LEU A 76 -6.41 -0.72 9.90
CA LEU A 76 -5.71 -0.65 11.17
C LEU A 76 -6.54 0.14 12.19
N LYS A 77 -7.11 1.29 11.80
CA LYS A 77 -8.02 2.05 12.67
C LYS A 77 -9.22 1.25 13.13
N LEU A 78 -9.92 0.60 12.20
CA LEU A 78 -11.07 -0.25 12.51
C LEU A 78 -10.69 -1.38 13.47
N SER A 79 -9.51 -1.97 13.29
CA SER A 79 -8.99 -3.03 14.16
C SER A 79 -8.64 -2.52 15.57
N ALA A 80 -8.12 -1.30 15.68
CA ALA A 80 -7.88 -0.64 16.96
C ALA A 80 -9.20 -0.38 17.72
N GLN A 81 -10.29 -0.16 16.98
CA GLN A 81 -11.66 -0.03 17.51
C GLN A 81 -12.40 -1.38 17.61
N HIS A 82 -11.69 -2.49 17.76
CA HIS A 82 -12.25 -3.85 17.93
C HIS A 82 -13.22 -4.32 16.83
N TRP A 83 -13.01 -3.84 15.60
CA TRP A 83 -13.83 -4.14 14.42
C TRP A 83 -15.25 -3.57 14.50
N ASP A 84 -15.46 -2.53 15.31
CA ASP A 84 -16.74 -1.83 15.40
C ASP A 84 -16.86 -0.78 14.28
N LYS A 85 -17.62 -1.11 13.24
CA LYS A 85 -17.83 -0.22 12.09
C LYS A 85 -18.51 1.11 12.45
N SER A 86 -19.27 1.15 13.55
CA SER A 86 -19.98 2.38 13.96
C SER A 86 -19.03 3.47 14.44
N LYS A 87 -17.80 3.08 14.83
CA LYS A 87 -16.75 3.99 15.30
C LYS A 87 -15.79 4.43 14.20
N LEU A 88 -15.91 3.85 13.00
CA LEU A 88 -15.07 4.19 11.86
C LEU A 88 -15.55 5.47 11.15
N PHE A 89 -16.88 5.67 11.09
CA PHE A 89 -17.51 6.77 10.38
C PHE A 89 -18.53 7.52 11.24
N PRO A 90 -18.70 8.84 11.04
CA PRO A 90 -17.96 9.69 10.10
C PRO A 90 -16.52 9.95 10.57
N LEU A 91 -15.59 10.11 9.62
CA LEU A 91 -14.25 10.61 9.93
C LEU A 91 -14.32 12.05 10.42
N THR A 92 -13.49 12.38 11.40
CA THR A 92 -13.31 13.77 11.85
C THR A 92 -12.67 14.62 10.76
N ASP A 93 -12.81 15.94 10.81
CA ASP A 93 -12.20 16.82 9.79
C ASP A 93 -10.67 16.76 9.81
N PHE A 94 -10.08 16.56 10.99
CA PHE A 94 -8.65 16.29 11.12
C PHE A 94 -8.23 15.02 10.37
N GLU A 95 -9.01 13.94 10.48
CA GLU A 95 -8.71 12.67 9.81
C GLU A 95 -8.86 12.80 8.29
N LYS A 96 -9.94 13.44 7.81
CA LYS A 96 -10.11 13.71 6.37
C LYS A 96 -8.93 14.49 5.81
N LEU A 97 -8.53 15.58 6.47
CA LEU A 97 -7.38 16.39 6.08
C LEU A 97 -6.08 15.56 6.11
N SER A 98 -5.88 14.74 7.15
CA SER A 98 -4.70 13.89 7.28
C SER A 98 -4.60 12.87 6.15
N TYR A 99 -5.69 12.17 5.82
CA TYR A 99 -5.72 11.24 4.69
C TYR A 99 -5.49 11.94 3.35
N MET A 100 -6.02 13.16 3.17
CA MET A 100 -5.76 13.95 1.97
C MET A 100 -4.28 14.34 1.86
N VAL A 101 -3.67 14.84 2.93
CA VAL A 101 -2.23 15.18 2.97
C VAL A 101 -1.36 13.95 2.69
N ILE A 102 -1.71 12.80 3.27
CA ILE A 102 -1.03 11.53 3.00
C ILE A 102 -1.16 11.13 1.53
N ALA A 103 -2.36 11.22 0.96
CA ALA A 103 -2.61 10.90 -0.45
C ALA A 103 -1.77 11.79 -1.38
N LEU A 104 -1.74 13.10 -1.13
CA LEU A 104 -0.92 14.05 -1.87
C LEU A 104 0.58 13.77 -1.71
N THR A 105 1.02 13.39 -0.50
CA THR A 105 2.43 13.06 -0.24
C THR A 105 2.85 11.80 -0.98
N ILE A 106 2.02 10.75 -0.97
CA ILE A 106 2.25 9.52 -1.72
C ILE A 106 2.29 9.83 -3.21
N LEU A 107 1.34 10.60 -3.73
CA LEU A 107 1.30 10.99 -5.14
C LEU A 107 2.56 11.76 -5.54
N ALA A 108 2.99 12.73 -4.72
CA ALA A 108 4.22 13.48 -4.95
C ALA A 108 5.45 12.57 -4.93
N ALA A 109 5.51 11.61 -4.01
CA ALA A 109 6.60 10.63 -3.94
C ALA A 109 6.63 9.71 -5.18
N LEU A 110 5.48 9.26 -5.66
CA LEU A 110 5.38 8.45 -6.87
C LEU A 110 5.82 9.24 -8.11
N ILE A 111 5.32 10.47 -8.29
CA ILE A 111 5.75 11.37 -9.36
C ILE A 111 7.26 11.63 -9.28
N PHE A 112 7.79 11.87 -8.08
CA PHE A 112 9.23 12.05 -7.87
C PHE A 112 10.03 10.84 -8.36
N VAL A 113 9.65 9.63 -7.94
CA VAL A 113 10.35 8.40 -8.34
C VAL A 113 10.25 8.19 -9.85
N THR A 114 9.06 8.32 -10.44
CA THR A 114 8.82 8.07 -11.86
C THR A 114 9.56 9.05 -12.77
N TYR A 115 9.52 10.36 -12.48
CA TYR A 115 10.03 11.38 -13.40
C TYR A 115 11.39 11.96 -13.03
N TYR A 116 11.73 11.98 -11.74
CA TYR A 116 12.94 12.65 -11.25
C TYR A 116 13.94 11.68 -10.63
N GLY A 117 13.53 10.44 -10.33
CA GLY A 117 14.37 9.43 -9.69
C GLY A 117 15.66 9.18 -10.47
N GLN A 118 15.58 8.93 -11.77
CA GLN A 118 16.75 8.65 -12.61
C GLN A 118 17.69 9.85 -12.73
N ALA A 119 17.16 11.04 -13.00
CA ALA A 119 17.97 12.26 -13.16
C ALA A 119 18.70 12.64 -11.86
N ASN A 120 18.01 12.56 -10.72
CA ASN A 120 18.62 12.82 -9.41
C ASN A 120 19.67 11.75 -9.05
N THR A 121 19.38 10.48 -9.36
CA THR A 121 20.33 9.38 -9.16
C THR A 121 21.61 9.61 -9.96
N ALA A 122 21.51 9.93 -11.25
CA ALA A 122 22.66 10.22 -12.10
C ALA A 122 23.47 11.42 -11.59
N SER A 123 22.79 12.49 -11.15
CA SER A 123 23.45 13.67 -10.58
C SER A 123 24.22 13.34 -9.29
N LEU A 124 23.65 12.50 -8.41
CA LEU A 124 24.27 12.12 -7.15
C LEU A 124 25.45 11.16 -7.34
N ILE A 125 25.33 10.18 -8.25
CA ILE A 125 26.44 9.28 -8.61
C ILE A 125 27.63 10.11 -9.11
N GLY A 126 27.38 11.07 -10.00
CA GLY A 126 28.43 11.94 -10.54
C GLY A 126 29.08 12.87 -9.50
N LYS A 127 28.46 13.09 -8.34
CA LYS A 127 28.98 13.95 -7.27
C LYS A 127 29.62 13.19 -6.11
N PHE A 128 29.14 11.98 -5.80
CA PHE A 128 29.46 11.28 -4.55
C PHE A 128 30.06 9.88 -4.77
N GLU A 129 30.46 9.53 -6.00
CA GLU A 129 31.05 8.22 -6.34
C GLU A 129 30.24 7.03 -5.78
N ILE A 130 28.91 7.13 -5.88
CA ILE A 130 28.00 6.12 -5.33
C ILE A 130 28.20 4.80 -6.09
N PRO A 131 28.40 3.66 -5.38
CA PRO A 131 28.50 2.34 -6.01
C PRO A 131 27.29 2.04 -6.90
N SER A 132 27.55 1.41 -8.05
CA SER A 132 26.52 1.11 -9.05
C SER A 132 25.41 0.20 -8.50
N GLU A 133 25.73 -0.62 -7.50
CA GLU A 133 24.84 -1.53 -6.79
C GLU A 133 23.82 -0.77 -5.92
N LEU A 134 24.18 0.44 -5.47
CA LEU A 134 23.33 1.29 -4.63
C LEU A 134 22.51 2.29 -5.45
N ALA A 135 22.90 2.54 -6.71
CA ALA A 135 22.24 3.48 -7.61
C ALA A 135 20.71 3.29 -7.70
N PRO A 136 20.17 2.07 -7.86
CA PRO A 136 18.71 1.87 -7.95
C PRO A 136 17.95 2.28 -6.68
N PHE A 137 18.63 2.30 -5.53
CA PHE A 137 18.02 2.61 -4.23
C PHE A 137 18.09 4.09 -3.86
N VAL A 138 18.83 4.92 -4.62
CA VAL A 138 19.00 6.35 -4.32
C VAL A 138 17.67 7.10 -4.20
N PRO A 139 16.68 6.95 -5.10
CA PRO A 139 15.39 7.62 -4.95
C PRO A 139 14.67 7.20 -3.66
N LEU A 140 14.74 5.92 -3.31
CA LEU A 140 14.16 5.40 -2.07
C LEU A 140 14.86 5.99 -0.84
N LEU A 141 16.19 6.06 -0.83
CA LEU A 141 16.95 6.64 0.28
C LEU A 141 16.60 8.12 0.50
N ILE A 142 16.39 8.89 -0.57
CA ILE A 142 15.93 10.29 -0.48
C ILE A 142 14.58 10.35 0.22
N LEU A 143 13.64 9.48 -0.16
CA LEU A 143 12.29 9.44 0.44
C LEU A 143 12.29 8.93 1.89
N LEU A 144 13.23 8.05 2.24
CA LEU A 144 13.36 7.52 3.60
C LEU A 144 14.07 8.48 4.56
N LEU A 145 14.87 9.42 4.07
CA LEU A 145 15.63 10.33 4.93
C LEU A 145 14.72 11.17 5.87
N PRO A 146 13.62 11.79 5.42
CA PRO A 146 12.67 12.43 6.33
C PRO A 146 12.05 11.45 7.33
N MET A 147 11.80 10.20 6.93
CA MET A 147 11.28 9.17 7.84
C MET A 147 12.26 8.85 8.96
N ILE A 148 13.57 8.90 8.68
CA ILE A 148 14.63 8.69 9.67
C ILE A 148 14.77 9.92 10.58
N ILE A 149 14.84 11.13 9.99
CA ILE A 149 15.03 12.39 10.74
C ILE A 149 13.84 12.69 11.65
N PHE A 150 12.62 12.55 11.14
CA PHE A 150 11.38 12.87 11.86
C PHE A 150 10.67 11.62 12.42
N ARG A 151 11.39 10.51 12.56
CA ARG A 151 10.87 9.18 12.95
C ARG A 151 9.86 9.23 14.10
N ASN A 152 10.24 9.83 15.23
CA ASN A 152 9.40 9.86 16.42
C ASN A 152 8.05 10.56 16.18
N THR A 153 8.07 11.66 15.44
CA THR A 153 6.87 12.44 15.14
C THR A 153 6.01 11.71 14.11
N LEU A 154 6.61 11.18 13.06
CA LEU A 154 5.90 10.49 11.99
C LEU A 154 5.24 9.21 12.47
N LEU A 155 5.96 8.36 13.21
CA LEU A 155 5.41 7.10 13.71
C LEU A 155 4.27 7.34 14.71
N LYS A 156 4.41 8.31 15.62
CA LYS A 156 3.32 8.64 16.56
C LYS A 156 2.10 9.22 15.84
N SER A 157 2.31 10.12 14.89
CA SER A 157 1.22 10.71 14.10
C SER A 157 0.50 9.63 13.30
N PHE A 158 1.23 8.69 12.71
CA PHE A 158 0.66 7.54 12.02
C PHE A 158 -0.18 6.66 12.96
N LEU A 159 0.36 6.27 14.12
CA LEU A 159 -0.36 5.45 15.09
C LEU A 159 -1.61 6.18 15.61
N LYS A 160 -1.50 7.47 15.93
CA LYS A 160 -2.62 8.31 16.37
C LYS A 160 -3.72 8.41 15.32
N LEU A 161 -3.35 8.61 14.04
CA LEU A 161 -4.30 8.60 12.92
C LEU A 161 -5.02 7.25 12.81
N CYS A 162 -4.34 6.16 13.15
CA CYS A 162 -4.90 4.81 13.22
C CYS A 162 -5.60 4.51 14.56
N GLY A 163 -5.89 5.52 15.39
CA GLY A 163 -6.58 5.37 16.67
C GLY A 163 -5.73 4.86 17.82
N ILE A 164 -4.41 4.70 17.64
CA ILE A 164 -3.50 4.17 18.66
C ILE A 164 -2.70 5.32 19.27
N ASN A 165 -2.98 5.64 20.54
CA ASN A 165 -2.28 6.72 21.25
C ASN A 165 -1.06 6.17 21.99
N VAL A 166 0.13 6.66 21.62
CA VAL A 166 1.39 6.34 22.30
C VAL A 166 1.94 7.60 22.98
N GLU A 167 1.92 7.61 24.30
CA GLU A 167 2.44 8.71 25.12
C GLU A 167 3.95 8.59 25.35
N GLY A 168 4.62 9.70 25.69
CA GLY A 168 6.05 9.71 26.04
C GLY A 168 7.00 9.45 24.86
N LYS A 169 8.29 9.20 25.12
CA LYS A 169 9.26 8.87 24.05
C LYS A 169 9.01 7.45 23.53
N LEU A 170 9.19 7.23 22.23
CA LEU A 170 9.13 5.89 21.67
C LEU A 170 10.19 5.00 22.33
N SER A 171 9.77 3.84 22.83
CA SER A 171 10.69 2.85 23.40
C SER A 171 11.54 2.19 22.32
N SER A 172 12.61 1.50 22.70
CA SER A 172 13.42 0.70 21.75
C SER A 172 12.59 -0.36 21.01
N LYS A 173 11.46 -0.80 21.57
CA LYS A 173 10.54 -1.73 20.91
C LYS A 173 9.87 -1.15 19.66
N SER A 174 9.84 0.17 19.49
CA SER A 174 9.32 0.81 18.27
C SER A 174 10.10 0.42 17.01
N TYR A 175 11.39 0.08 17.12
CA TYR A 175 12.16 -0.47 15.99
C TYR A 175 11.70 -1.88 15.60
N LEU A 176 11.28 -2.68 16.58
CA LEU A 176 10.65 -3.97 16.30
C LEU A 176 9.31 -3.77 15.59
N PHE A 177 8.54 -2.74 15.97
CA PHE A 177 7.31 -2.40 15.24
C PHE A 177 7.60 -2.04 13.78
N GLU A 178 8.58 -1.17 13.52
CA GLU A 178 8.97 -0.79 12.16
C GLU A 178 9.45 -1.99 11.33
N LEU A 179 10.22 -2.91 11.95
CA LEU A 179 10.61 -4.14 11.29
C LEU A 179 9.38 -5.00 10.93
N LEU A 180 8.48 -5.23 11.88
CA LEU A 180 7.28 -6.04 11.66
C LEU A 180 6.29 -5.37 10.69
N TYR A 181 6.23 -4.04 10.70
CA TYR A 181 5.46 -3.22 9.77
C TYR A 181 5.91 -3.42 8.33
N ILE A 182 7.17 -3.77 8.09
CA ILE A 182 7.70 -4.11 6.76
C ILE A 182 7.57 -5.61 6.49
N VAL A 183 7.98 -6.45 7.45
CA VAL A 183 8.08 -7.90 7.27
C VAL A 183 6.72 -8.56 7.10
N PHE A 184 5.70 -8.20 7.88
CA PHE A 184 4.40 -8.85 7.79
C PHE A 184 3.68 -8.60 6.46
N PRO A 185 3.59 -7.36 5.92
CA PRO A 185 3.04 -7.18 4.57
C PRO A 185 3.78 -8.01 3.53
N VAL A 186 5.13 -8.00 3.55
CA VAL A 186 5.94 -8.78 2.60
C VAL A 186 5.59 -10.27 2.70
N LEU A 187 5.56 -10.84 3.90
CA LEU A 187 5.27 -12.27 4.09
C LEU A 187 3.85 -12.65 3.65
N LEU A 188 2.84 -11.82 3.95
CA LEU A 188 1.45 -12.13 3.60
C LEU A 188 1.15 -11.89 2.12
N VAL A 189 1.84 -10.93 1.50
CA VAL A 189 1.53 -10.46 0.15
C VAL A 189 2.48 -11.04 -0.90
N ALA A 190 3.62 -11.64 -0.53
CA ALA A 190 4.57 -12.21 -1.49
C ALA A 190 3.95 -13.24 -2.45
N ALA A 191 3.24 -14.24 -1.92
CA ALA A 191 2.60 -15.25 -2.78
C ALA A 191 1.48 -14.65 -3.66
N PRO A 192 0.55 -13.83 -3.13
CA PRO A 192 -0.38 -13.05 -3.95
C PRO A 192 0.29 -12.18 -5.02
N MET A 193 1.41 -11.51 -4.72
CA MET A 193 2.15 -10.71 -5.71
C MET A 193 2.70 -11.57 -6.84
N VAL A 194 3.23 -12.75 -6.54
CA VAL A 194 3.67 -13.69 -7.58
C VAL A 194 2.50 -14.08 -8.48
N LEU A 195 1.34 -14.37 -7.90
CA LEU A 195 0.14 -14.68 -8.67
C LEU A 195 -0.33 -13.48 -9.50
N HIS A 196 -0.26 -12.26 -8.95
CA HIS A 196 -0.60 -11.02 -9.65
C HIS A 196 0.24 -10.83 -10.92
N TYR A 197 1.57 -11.01 -10.80
CA TYR A 197 2.45 -10.99 -11.97
C TYR A 197 2.12 -12.12 -12.95
N LYS A 198 1.79 -13.32 -12.46
CA LYS A 198 1.45 -14.44 -13.33
C LYS A 198 0.13 -14.26 -14.08
N LEU A 199 -0.88 -13.66 -13.47
CA LEU A 199 -2.14 -13.37 -14.15
C LEU A 199 -1.94 -12.35 -15.28
N ASN A 200 -1.08 -11.35 -15.06
CA ASN A 200 -0.68 -10.40 -16.10
C ASN A 200 0.12 -11.09 -17.21
N ASP A 201 1.12 -11.91 -16.87
CA ASP A 201 1.89 -12.69 -17.84
C ASP A 201 0.98 -13.57 -18.71
N TRP A 202 0.02 -14.26 -18.09
CA TRP A 202 -0.92 -15.14 -18.80
C TRP A 202 -1.94 -14.39 -19.65
N ALA A 203 -2.23 -13.13 -19.31
CA ALA A 203 -3.13 -12.30 -20.10
C ALA A 203 -2.50 -11.86 -21.43
N VAL A 204 -1.17 -11.79 -21.51
CA VAL A 204 -0.47 -11.40 -22.74
C VAL A 204 -0.77 -12.38 -23.88
N GLY A 205 -1.25 -11.84 -24.99
CA GLY A 205 -1.60 -12.58 -26.20
C GLY A 205 -2.98 -13.24 -26.18
N THR A 206 -3.72 -13.14 -25.07
CA THR A 206 -5.12 -13.59 -25.00
C THR A 206 -6.06 -12.50 -25.53
N GLN A 207 -7.31 -12.89 -25.85
CA GLN A 207 -8.33 -11.97 -26.37
C GLN A 207 -9.71 -12.29 -25.80
N GLY A 208 -10.64 -11.35 -25.98
CA GLY A 208 -12.04 -11.56 -25.62
C GLY A 208 -12.20 -11.95 -24.15
N TRP A 209 -12.99 -12.99 -23.89
CA TRP A 209 -13.44 -13.28 -22.52
C TRP A 209 -12.32 -13.88 -21.67
N GLU A 210 -11.35 -14.55 -22.29
CA GLU A 210 -10.17 -15.08 -21.61
C GLU A 210 -9.34 -13.94 -20.99
N LEU A 211 -9.01 -12.93 -21.79
CA LEU A 211 -8.30 -11.73 -21.34
C LEU A 211 -9.01 -11.06 -20.17
N PHE A 212 -10.30 -10.72 -20.33
CA PHE A 212 -11.04 -10.04 -19.27
C PHE A 212 -11.26 -10.90 -18.03
N SER A 213 -11.31 -12.23 -18.16
CA SER A 213 -11.41 -13.12 -17.00
C SER A 213 -10.12 -13.13 -16.18
N LEU A 214 -8.95 -13.16 -16.83
CA LEU A 214 -7.66 -13.06 -16.16
C LEU A 214 -7.49 -11.71 -15.45
N LEU A 215 -7.82 -10.61 -16.15
CA LEU A 215 -7.73 -9.26 -15.59
C LEU A 215 -8.73 -9.02 -14.45
N ALA A 216 -9.92 -9.63 -14.51
CA ALA A 216 -10.90 -9.58 -13.42
C ALA A 216 -10.43 -10.38 -12.20
N ALA A 217 -9.86 -11.57 -12.42
CA ALA A 217 -9.27 -12.37 -11.34
C ALA A 217 -8.12 -11.60 -10.65
N ASP A 218 -7.29 -10.92 -11.43
CA ASP A 218 -6.19 -10.12 -10.92
C ASP A 218 -6.68 -8.89 -10.14
N SER A 219 -7.71 -8.21 -10.64
CA SER A 219 -8.36 -7.10 -9.93
C SER A 219 -8.88 -7.54 -8.56
N LEU A 220 -9.53 -8.70 -8.48
CA LEU A 220 -10.02 -9.28 -7.22
C LEU A 220 -8.85 -9.64 -6.28
N LEU A 221 -7.75 -10.15 -6.83
CA LEU A 221 -6.54 -10.46 -6.08
C LEU A 221 -5.93 -9.20 -5.44
N VAL A 222 -5.91 -8.07 -6.14
CA VAL A 222 -5.45 -6.79 -5.59
C VAL A 222 -6.37 -6.27 -4.47
N GLY A 223 -7.68 -6.42 -4.63
CA GLY A 223 -8.64 -6.17 -3.54
C GLY A 223 -8.34 -7.03 -2.30
N PHE A 224 -8.08 -8.32 -2.49
CA PHE A 224 -7.72 -9.24 -1.42
C PHE A 224 -6.37 -8.89 -0.77
N MET A 225 -5.36 -8.52 -1.56
CA MET A 225 -4.06 -8.07 -1.06
C MET A 225 -4.19 -6.82 -0.19
N THR A 226 -5.09 -5.90 -0.51
CA THR A 226 -5.38 -4.74 0.34
C THR A 226 -5.82 -5.17 1.75
N LEU A 227 -6.67 -6.20 1.85
CA LEU A 227 -7.08 -6.75 3.15
C LEU A 227 -5.89 -7.35 3.91
N LEU A 228 -5.04 -8.11 3.21
CA LEU A 228 -3.83 -8.70 3.80
C LEU A 228 -2.86 -7.64 4.31
N ILE A 229 -2.65 -6.56 3.56
CA ILE A 229 -1.81 -5.44 3.98
C ILE A 229 -2.40 -4.83 5.26
N GLY A 230 -3.68 -4.45 5.27
CA GLY A 230 -4.32 -3.90 6.47
C GLY A 230 -4.24 -4.82 7.71
N LEU A 231 -4.46 -6.14 7.53
CA LEU A 231 -4.34 -7.13 8.60
C LEU A 231 -2.89 -7.33 9.07
N SER A 232 -1.92 -7.20 8.17
CA SER A 232 -0.48 -7.26 8.52
C SER A 232 -0.09 -6.10 9.44
N LEU A 233 -0.67 -4.91 9.23
CA LEU A 233 -0.47 -3.76 10.10
C LEU A 233 -1.02 -4.02 11.50
N ARG A 234 -2.20 -4.64 11.60
CA ARG A 234 -2.79 -5.06 12.88
C ARG A 234 -1.89 -6.06 13.60
N LEU A 235 -1.30 -7.01 12.89
CA LEU A 235 -0.32 -7.94 13.47
C LEU A 235 0.89 -7.20 14.05
N ALA A 236 1.48 -6.28 13.28
CA ALA A 236 2.64 -5.52 13.72
C ALA A 236 2.35 -4.73 15.01
N VAL A 237 1.20 -4.04 15.07
CA VAL A 237 0.78 -3.31 16.28
C VAL A 237 0.53 -4.29 17.44
N THR A 238 -0.14 -5.41 17.21
CA THR A 238 -0.45 -6.38 18.28
C THR A 238 0.82 -6.96 18.91
N CYS A 239 1.88 -7.19 18.12
CA CYS A 239 3.14 -7.71 18.62
C CYS A 239 3.88 -6.72 19.55
N VAL A 240 3.71 -5.42 19.35
CA VAL A 240 4.53 -4.39 20.02
C VAL A 240 3.74 -3.52 20.98
N TYR A 241 2.53 -3.13 20.61
CA TYR A 241 1.64 -2.20 21.31
C TYR A 241 0.34 -2.86 21.79
N SER A 242 0.40 -4.14 22.18
CA SER A 242 -0.78 -4.90 22.67
C SER A 242 -1.45 -4.27 23.89
N LYS A 243 -0.71 -3.56 24.74
CA LYS A 243 -1.25 -2.93 25.95
C LYS A 243 -2.09 -1.70 25.59
N GLU A 244 -1.60 -0.91 24.66
CA GLU A 244 -2.22 0.30 24.13
C GLU A 244 -3.50 -0.03 23.32
N LEU A 245 -3.59 -1.24 22.79
CA LEU A 245 -4.80 -1.81 22.18
C LEU A 245 -5.83 -2.34 23.19
N SER A 246 -5.44 -2.55 24.45
CA SER A 246 -6.30 -3.11 25.51
C SER A 246 -6.79 -2.06 26.51
N SER A 247 -6.25 -0.85 26.45
CA SER A 247 -6.55 0.28 27.34
C SER A 247 -7.57 1.27 26.75
N GLN A 248 -8.17 0.95 25.59
CA GLN A 248 -9.24 1.71 24.95
C GLN A 248 -10.53 0.90 24.96
#